data_AF-A0A6N9UN37-F1
#
_entry.id   AF-A0A6N9UN37-F1
#
_cell.length_a   1.000
_cell.length_b   1.000
_cell.length_c   1.000
_cell.angle_alpha   90.00
_cell.angle_beta   90.00
_cell.angle_gamma   90.00
#
_symmetry.space_group_name_H-M   'P 1'
#
loop_
_entity.id
_entity.type
_entity.pdbx_description
1 polymer ?
#
loop_
_entity_poly.entity_id
_entity_poly.type
_entity_poly.pdbx_seq_one_letter_code
_entity_poly.pdbx_strand_id
1 'polypeptide(L)'
;MTRHPASRHPHRMARFQHTVTLAPVPRRWFESCVATLHDLAEDTDAEGACLRLPDGRPLPGLVLAQGRHLTPGARYRPVNEKDGEPDADQCVTVLAWDRRRETALEIVTIDDDPDRPARLDCALALTSAERPRGARVSATLRPSGGKGAKYLGGTARADLDLGG
;
A
#
# COMPACT_ATOMS: atom_id res chain seq x y z
N MET A 1 -48.17 5.67 30.61
CA MET A 1 -47.00 4.87 30.20
C MET A 1 -46.76 5.09 28.71
N THR A 2 -45.92 6.06 28.36
CA THR A 2 -45.62 6.40 26.96
C THR A 2 -44.11 6.22 26.76
N ARG A 3 -43.73 5.18 26.02
CA ARG A 3 -42.35 4.91 25.64
C ARG A 3 -41.93 5.93 24.57
N HIS A 4 -40.89 6.71 24.87
CA HIS A 4 -40.14 7.42 23.83
C HIS A 4 -39.34 6.41 22.99
N PRO A 5 -39.40 6.47 21.65
CA PRO A 5 -38.47 5.72 20.83
C PRO A 5 -37.11 6.43 20.82
N ALA A 6 -36.06 5.67 21.11
CA ALA A 6 -34.68 6.13 20.99
C ALA A 6 -34.38 6.51 19.54
N SER A 7 -34.12 7.78 19.30
CA SER A 7 -33.64 8.30 18.03
C SER A 7 -32.25 7.72 17.75
N ARG A 8 -32.20 6.64 16.97
CA ARG A 8 -30.96 6.09 16.42
C ARG A 8 -30.50 7.07 15.33
N HIS A 9 -29.66 8.04 15.69
CA HIS A 9 -29.06 8.93 14.71
C HIS A 9 -28.14 8.10 13.80
N PRO A 10 -28.39 8.05 12.48
CA PRO A 10 -27.42 7.47 11.57
C PRO A 10 -26.16 8.34 11.64
N HIS A 11 -25.02 7.72 11.96
CA HIS A 11 -23.72 8.38 11.83
C HIS A 11 -23.52 8.72 10.35
N ARG A 12 -23.92 9.93 9.96
CA ARG A 12 -23.82 10.44 8.59
C ARG A 12 -22.34 10.73 8.33
N MET A 13 -21.64 9.80 7.70
CA MET A 13 -20.27 10.06 7.21
C MET A 13 -20.36 11.08 6.07
N ALA A 14 -19.67 12.21 6.23
CA ALA A 14 -19.49 13.16 5.14
C ALA A 14 -18.56 12.54 4.09
N ARG A 15 -19.01 12.44 2.84
CA ARG A 15 -18.18 12.00 1.70
C ARG A 15 -17.70 13.24 0.95
N PHE A 16 -16.42 13.55 1.07
CA PHE A 16 -15.78 14.60 0.28
C PHE A 16 -15.18 13.96 -0.99
N GLN A 17 -15.52 14.49 -2.15
CA GLN A 17 -14.92 14.11 -3.44
C GLN A 17 -14.25 15.34 -4.02
N HIS A 18 -12.95 15.27 -4.23
CA HIS A 18 -12.16 16.36 -4.79
C HIS A 18 -11.23 15.81 -5.86
N THR A 19 -11.23 16.47 -7.01
CA THR A 19 -10.36 16.14 -8.14
C THR A 19 -9.30 17.22 -8.22
N VAL A 20 -8.04 16.82 -8.05
CA VAL A 20 -6.87 17.71 -8.20
C VAL A 20 -6.19 17.37 -9.51
N THR A 21 -5.93 18.38 -10.34
CA THR A 21 -5.04 18.22 -11.49
C THR A 21 -3.60 18.36 -11.01
N LEU A 22 -2.85 17.27 -11.01
CA LEU A 22 -1.43 17.28 -10.67
C LEU A 22 -0.61 17.81 -11.86
N ALA A 23 0.57 18.38 -11.57
CA ALA A 23 1.51 18.73 -12.61
C ALA A 23 1.86 17.49 -13.44
N PRO A 24 1.86 17.59 -14.79
CA PRO A 24 2.12 16.44 -15.64
C PRO A 24 3.55 15.95 -15.42
N VAL A 25 3.68 14.72 -14.93
CA VAL A 25 4.94 13.99 -14.95
C VAL A 25 5.20 13.54 -16.40
N PRO A 26 6.42 13.71 -16.95
CA PRO A 26 6.71 13.27 -18.31
C PRO A 26 6.40 11.78 -18.48
N ARG A 27 5.51 11.44 -19.42
CA ARG A 27 5.02 10.08 -19.64
C ARG A 27 6.14 9.04 -19.72
N ARG A 28 7.13 9.29 -20.58
CA ARG A 28 8.30 8.42 -20.76
C ARG A 28 9.08 8.18 -19.46
N TRP A 29 9.20 9.19 -18.61
CA TRP A 29 9.91 9.06 -17.35
C TRP A 29 9.15 8.13 -16.41
N PHE A 30 7.82 8.27 -16.35
CA PHE A 30 6.99 7.40 -15.53
C PHE A 30 7.00 5.95 -16.03
N GLU A 31 6.88 5.74 -17.34
CA GLU A 31 7.00 4.41 -17.96
C GLU A 31 8.34 3.77 -17.62
N SER A 32 9.44 4.50 -17.81
CA SER A 32 10.78 4.00 -17.47
C SER A 32 10.91 3.71 -15.98
N CYS A 33 10.41 4.57 -15.10
CA CYS A 33 10.47 4.37 -13.66
C CYS A 33 9.74 3.08 -13.24
N VAL A 34 8.51 2.88 -13.72
CA VAL A 34 7.73 1.67 -13.44
C VAL A 34 8.42 0.42 -13.99
N ALA A 35 8.92 0.47 -15.23
CA ALA A 35 9.63 -0.65 -15.84
C ALA A 35 10.88 -1.01 -15.02
N THR A 36 11.69 -0.02 -14.63
CA THR A 36 12.89 -0.24 -13.80
C THR A 36 12.56 -0.82 -12.44
N LEU A 37 11.47 -0.39 -11.78
CA LEU A 37 11.04 -0.97 -10.51
C LEU A 37 10.63 -2.43 -10.66
N HIS A 38 9.92 -2.76 -11.75
CA HIS A 38 9.58 -4.15 -12.06
C HIS A 38 10.80 -5.00 -12.38
N ASP A 39 11.73 -4.49 -13.20
CA ASP A 39 12.98 -5.19 -13.55
C ASP A 39 13.77 -5.50 -12.27
N LEU A 40 13.96 -4.51 -11.40
CA LEU A 40 14.65 -4.71 -10.13
C LEU A 40 13.97 -5.77 -9.25
N ALA A 41 12.64 -5.75 -9.16
CA ALA A 41 11.91 -6.73 -8.38
C ALA A 41 12.02 -8.14 -8.98
N GLU A 42 11.89 -8.26 -10.31
CA GLU A 42 11.91 -9.52 -11.06
C GLU A 42 13.32 -10.14 -11.12
N ASP A 43 14.37 -9.33 -11.14
CA ASP A 43 15.76 -9.78 -11.09
C ASP A 43 16.22 -10.15 -9.66
N THR A 44 15.41 -9.84 -8.65
CA THR A 44 15.68 -10.26 -7.26
C THR A 44 15.29 -11.72 -7.09
N ASP A 45 16.19 -12.52 -6.53
CA ASP A 45 15.91 -13.92 -6.17
C ASP A 45 15.49 -14.06 -4.70
N ALA A 46 14.78 -15.13 -4.37
CA ALA A 46 14.34 -15.42 -3.00
C ALA A 46 14.86 -16.78 -2.52
N GLU A 47 15.78 -16.74 -1.56
CA GLU A 47 16.30 -17.91 -0.85
C GLU A 47 15.66 -17.98 0.54
N GLY A 48 14.56 -18.73 0.65
CA GLY A 48 13.77 -18.77 1.88
C GLY A 48 13.17 -17.40 2.18
N ALA A 49 13.56 -16.80 3.31
CA ALA A 49 13.11 -15.45 3.69
C ALA A 49 14.02 -14.32 3.15
N CYS A 50 15.22 -14.65 2.68
CA CYS A 50 16.20 -13.67 2.21
C CYS A 50 15.97 -13.34 0.74
N LEU A 51 15.89 -12.05 0.42
CA LEU A 51 15.90 -11.56 -0.94
C LEU A 51 17.33 -11.25 -1.36
N ARG A 52 17.70 -11.58 -2.60
CA ARG A 52 19.03 -11.34 -3.15
C ARG A 52 18.95 -10.48 -4.39
N LEU A 53 19.81 -9.47 -4.43
CA LEU A 53 20.08 -8.70 -5.63
C LEU A 53 20.64 -9.61 -6.74
N PRO A 54 20.63 -9.15 -8.01
CA PRO A 54 21.09 -9.96 -9.15
C PRO A 54 22.57 -10.36 -9.07
N ASP A 55 23.36 -9.62 -8.29
CA ASP A 55 24.77 -9.91 -8.01
C ASP A 55 24.99 -10.91 -6.85
N GLY A 56 23.91 -11.48 -6.33
CA GLY A 56 23.90 -12.44 -5.23
C GLY A 56 24.00 -11.82 -3.83
N ARG A 57 24.20 -10.50 -3.70
CA ARG A 57 24.22 -9.83 -2.39
C ARG A 57 22.81 -9.82 -1.79
N PRO A 58 22.67 -9.93 -0.45
CA PRO A 58 21.36 -9.79 0.19
C PRO A 58 20.81 -8.38 -0.08
N LEU A 59 19.52 -8.31 -0.43
CA LEU A 59 18.78 -7.07 -0.52
C LEU A 59 18.57 -6.51 0.90
N PRO A 60 19.09 -5.31 1.22
CA PRO A 60 18.93 -4.75 2.55
C PRO A 60 17.50 -4.25 2.77
N GLY A 61 17.06 -4.32 4.04
CA GLY A 61 15.84 -3.61 4.47
C GLY A 61 14.53 -4.29 4.12
N LEU A 62 14.51 -5.48 3.50
CA LEU A 62 13.27 -6.19 3.16
C LEU A 62 13.47 -7.70 3.20
N VAL A 63 12.52 -8.42 3.81
CA VAL A 63 12.50 -9.89 3.84
C VAL A 63 11.18 -10.44 3.30
N LEU A 64 11.23 -11.63 2.70
CA LEU A 64 10.04 -12.39 2.33
C LEU A 64 9.54 -13.17 3.56
N ALA A 65 8.52 -12.64 4.23
CA ALA A 65 7.98 -13.23 5.45
C ALA A 65 7.04 -14.42 5.17
N GLN A 66 6.36 -14.43 4.03
CA GLN A 66 5.41 -15.49 3.68
C GLN A 66 5.20 -15.59 2.17
N GLY A 67 4.90 -16.80 1.69
CA GLY A 67 4.51 -17.04 0.31
C GLY A 67 5.72 -17.22 -0.61
N ARG A 68 5.53 -16.97 -1.90
CA ARG A 68 6.59 -17.10 -2.91
C ARG A 68 6.81 -15.75 -3.56
N HIS A 69 8.07 -15.36 -3.75
CA HIS A 69 8.46 -14.08 -4.33
C HIS A 69 7.64 -13.72 -5.57
N LEU A 70 7.10 -12.50 -5.59
CA LEU A 70 6.29 -11.90 -6.66
C LEU A 70 5.07 -12.72 -7.11
N THR A 71 4.57 -13.60 -6.24
CA THR A 71 3.30 -14.29 -6.49
C THR A 71 2.19 -13.69 -5.63
N PRO A 72 0.92 -13.73 -6.10
CA PRO A 72 -0.21 -13.37 -5.26
C PRO A 72 -0.17 -14.10 -3.90
N GLY A 73 -0.26 -13.33 -2.82
CA GLY A 73 -0.13 -13.82 -1.44
C GLY A 73 1.28 -13.74 -0.86
N ALA A 74 2.30 -13.35 -1.64
CA ALA A 74 3.62 -13.03 -1.09
C ALA A 74 3.52 -11.87 -0.09
N ARG A 75 4.18 -11.99 1.05
CA ARG A 75 4.22 -10.96 2.09
C ARG A 75 5.64 -10.60 2.42
N TYR A 76 5.93 -9.31 2.31
CA TYR A 76 7.22 -8.73 2.63
C TYR A 76 7.12 -7.84 3.85
N ARG A 77 8.18 -7.82 4.65
CA ARG A 77 8.31 -6.94 5.79
C ARG A 77 9.59 -6.12 5.67
N PRO A 78 9.54 -4.81 5.92
CA PRO A 78 10.76 -4.05 6.05
C PRO A 78 11.55 -4.55 7.26
N VAL A 79 12.86 -4.44 7.20
CA VAL A 79 13.74 -4.77 8.33
C VAL A 79 14.06 -3.49 9.07
N ASN A 80 13.85 -3.49 10.38
CA ASN A 80 14.17 -2.36 11.24
C ASN A 80 15.68 -2.12 11.28
N GLU A 81 16.12 -0.90 10.96
CA GLU A 81 17.55 -0.57 10.95
C GLU A 81 18.21 -0.65 12.34
N LYS A 82 17.41 -0.59 13.41
CA LYS A 82 17.91 -0.56 14.80
C LYS A 82 18.28 -1.93 15.35
N ASP A 83 17.45 -2.95 15.10
CA ASP A 83 17.59 -4.28 15.66
C ASP A 83 17.80 -5.38 14.60
N GLY A 84 17.61 -5.05 13.31
CA GLY A 84 17.77 -6.00 12.21
C GLY A 84 16.64 -7.01 12.10
N GLU A 85 15.56 -6.84 12.87
CA GLU A 85 14.41 -7.75 12.85
C GLU A 85 13.33 -7.27 11.88
N PRO A 86 12.54 -8.18 11.29
CA PRO A 86 11.42 -7.82 10.44
C PRO A 86 10.36 -7.04 11.22
N ASP A 87 9.98 -5.87 10.70
CA ASP A 87 8.95 -5.02 11.27
C ASP A 87 7.58 -5.73 11.23
N ALA A 88 7.03 -6.05 12.39
CA ALA A 88 5.73 -6.70 12.51
C ALA A 88 4.58 -5.75 12.15
N ASP A 89 4.81 -4.45 12.26
CA ASP A 89 3.81 -3.40 12.10
C ASP A 89 3.69 -2.93 10.66
N GLN A 90 4.63 -3.30 9.80
CA GLN A 90 4.61 -3.01 8.37
C GLN A 90 4.61 -4.29 7.53
N CYS A 91 3.68 -4.35 6.58
CA CYS A 91 3.57 -5.50 5.68
C CYS A 91 3.16 -5.04 4.27
N VAL A 92 3.88 -5.53 3.27
CA VAL A 92 3.52 -5.39 1.85
C VAL A 92 3.08 -6.76 1.34
N THR A 93 1.85 -6.88 0.89
CA THR A 93 1.29 -8.10 0.31
C THR A 93 1.09 -7.94 -1.19
N VAL A 94 1.58 -8.89 -1.98
CA VAL A 94 1.30 -8.94 -3.42
C VAL A 94 -0.11 -9.48 -3.64
N LEU A 95 -0.96 -8.69 -4.29
CA LEU A 95 -2.31 -9.08 -4.69
C LEU A 95 -2.33 -9.60 -6.13
N ALA A 96 -1.59 -8.94 -7.02
CA ALA A 96 -1.39 -9.34 -8.40
C ALA A 96 0.02 -8.96 -8.86
N TRP A 97 0.63 -9.81 -9.69
CA TRP A 97 1.91 -9.53 -10.31
C TRP A 97 1.92 -10.10 -11.73
N ASP A 98 1.44 -9.30 -12.68
CA ASP A 98 1.53 -9.57 -14.11
C ASP A 98 1.87 -8.26 -14.81
N ARG A 99 3.12 -8.17 -15.28
CA ARG A 99 3.69 -6.99 -15.91
C ARG A 99 2.84 -6.46 -17.07
N ARG A 100 2.09 -7.32 -17.77
CA ARG A 100 1.28 -6.94 -18.93
C ARG A 100 -0.14 -6.58 -18.56
N ARG A 101 -0.66 -7.11 -17.45
CA ARG A 101 -2.06 -6.95 -17.05
C ARG A 101 -2.21 -6.04 -15.84
N GLU A 102 -1.68 -6.46 -14.71
CA GLU A 102 -1.94 -5.81 -13.42
C GLU A 102 -0.82 -6.09 -12.43
N THR A 103 -0.37 -5.02 -11.79
CA THR A 103 0.44 -5.07 -10.58
C THR A 103 -0.38 -4.48 -9.46
N ALA A 104 -0.67 -5.27 -8.43
CA ALA A 104 -1.46 -4.82 -7.29
C ALA A 104 -0.80 -5.23 -5.98
N LEU A 105 -0.71 -4.28 -5.04
CA LEU A 105 -0.09 -4.42 -3.74
C LEU A 105 -1.05 -3.92 -2.66
N GLU A 106 -1.08 -4.61 -1.54
CA GLU A 106 -1.64 -4.12 -0.27
C GLU A 106 -0.49 -3.77 0.65
N ILE A 107 -0.58 -2.63 1.33
CA ILE A 107 0.40 -2.15 2.29
C ILE A 107 -0.37 -1.88 3.58
N VAL A 108 0.02 -2.54 4.65
CA VAL A 108 -0.52 -2.31 5.99
C VAL A 108 0.60 -1.74 6.85
N THR A 109 0.33 -0.61 7.48
CA THR A 109 1.21 0.00 8.49
C THR A 109 0.41 0.20 9.77
N ILE A 110 0.97 -0.27 10.88
CA ILE A 110 0.49 -0.03 12.23
C ILE A 110 1.47 0.97 12.86
N ASP A 111 0.93 2.03 13.42
CA ASP A 111 1.66 3.01 14.23
C ASP A 111 1.17 2.82 15.66
N ASP A 112 2.05 2.28 16.50
CA ASP A 112 1.79 2.02 17.91
C ASP A 112 2.27 3.19 18.80
N ASP A 113 2.47 4.40 18.24
CA ASP A 113 2.68 5.61 19.02
C ASP A 113 1.60 5.71 20.13
N PRO A 114 1.97 5.66 21.42
CA PRO A 114 1.02 5.65 22.53
C PRO A 114 0.08 6.86 22.53
N ASP A 115 0.55 8.00 22.03
CA ASP A 115 -0.23 9.23 21.98
C ASP A 115 -1.23 9.24 20.81
N ARG A 116 -0.91 8.51 19.73
CA ARG A 116 -1.63 8.58 18.44
C ARG A 116 -1.62 7.24 17.69
N PRO A 117 -2.12 6.16 18.28
CA PRO A 117 -2.05 4.87 17.62
C PRO A 117 -2.97 4.87 16.40
N ALA A 118 -2.49 4.33 15.29
CA ALA A 118 -3.18 4.37 14.03
C ALA A 118 -2.85 3.15 13.17
N ARG A 119 -3.79 2.76 12.32
CA ARG A 119 -3.57 1.76 11.28
C ARG A 119 -3.87 2.36 9.93
N LEU A 120 -2.95 2.20 9.00
CA LEU A 120 -3.08 2.58 7.61
C LEU A 120 -3.18 1.32 6.75
N ASP A 121 -4.31 1.13 6.08
CA ASP A 121 -4.48 0.11 5.06
C ASP A 121 -4.47 0.78 3.68
N CYS A 122 -3.44 0.53 2.88
CA CYS A 122 -3.26 1.06 1.53
C CYS A 122 -3.34 -0.06 0.50
N ALA A 123 -4.01 0.18 -0.63
CA ALA A 123 -3.98 -0.70 -1.78
C ALA A 123 -3.61 0.13 -3.01
N LEU A 124 -2.63 -0.37 -3.76
CA LEU A 124 -2.14 0.22 -4.99
C LEU A 124 -2.38 -0.79 -6.11
N ALA A 125 -2.91 -0.31 -7.23
CA ALA A 125 -3.08 -1.12 -8.43
C ALA A 125 -2.62 -0.32 -9.64
N LEU A 126 -1.87 -0.97 -10.53
CA LEU A 126 -1.35 -0.41 -11.75
C LEU A 126 -1.79 -1.30 -12.92
N THR A 127 -2.46 -0.70 -13.91
CA THR A 127 -2.83 -1.41 -15.14
C THR A 127 -1.67 -1.41 -16.11
N SER A 128 -1.08 -2.59 -16.32
CA SER A 128 0.09 -2.85 -17.17
C SER A 128 1.34 -2.07 -16.77
N ALA A 129 2.36 -2.73 -16.22
CA ALA A 129 3.65 -2.10 -15.98
C ALA A 129 4.44 -1.83 -17.27
N GLU A 130 4.27 -2.63 -18.34
CA GLU A 130 4.91 -2.39 -19.64
C GLU A 130 4.38 -1.13 -20.34
N ARG A 131 3.08 -0.85 -20.20
CA ARG A 131 2.43 0.36 -20.74
C ARG A 131 1.41 0.88 -19.74
N PRO A 132 1.82 1.59 -18.68
CA PRO A 132 0.93 2.05 -17.62
C PRO A 132 -0.22 2.85 -18.17
N ARG A 133 -1.45 2.33 -18.09
CA ARG A 133 -2.64 3.03 -18.61
C ARG A 133 -3.47 3.68 -17.52
N GLY A 134 -3.37 3.14 -16.32
CA GLY A 134 -4.05 3.71 -15.17
C GLY A 134 -3.42 3.23 -13.88
N ALA A 135 -3.55 4.05 -12.85
CA ALA A 135 -3.14 3.71 -11.50
C ALA A 135 -4.26 4.05 -10.53
N ARG A 136 -4.57 3.13 -9.63
CA ARG A 136 -5.50 3.32 -8.53
C ARG A 136 -4.76 3.21 -7.21
N VAL A 137 -5.03 4.15 -6.32
CA VAL A 137 -4.59 4.10 -4.93
C VAL A 137 -5.81 4.27 -4.05
N SER A 138 -5.95 3.40 -3.05
CA SER A 138 -6.91 3.59 -1.97
C SER A 138 -6.21 3.45 -0.63
N ALA A 139 -6.46 4.37 0.29
CA ALA A 139 -5.87 4.37 1.62
C ALA A 139 -6.99 4.54 2.65
N THR A 140 -6.95 3.77 3.73
CA THR A 140 -7.85 3.91 4.87
C THR A 140 -7.02 4.06 6.14
N LEU A 141 -7.15 5.21 6.79
CA LEU A 141 -6.52 5.50 8.07
C LEU A 141 -7.56 5.28 9.18
N ARG A 142 -7.21 4.41 10.13
CA ARG A 142 -8.03 4.05 11.30
C ARG A 142 -7.26 4.40 12.58
N PRO A 143 -7.51 5.56 13.18
CA PRO A 143 -6.96 5.88 14.50
C PRO A 143 -7.64 4.99 15.55
N SER A 144 -6.85 4.47 16.50
CA SER A 144 -7.35 3.64 17.61
C SER A 144 -7.35 4.38 18.97
N GLY A 145 -6.89 5.65 19.00
CA GLY A 145 -6.85 6.50 20.19
C GLY A 145 -8.21 7.07 20.66
N GLY A 146 -8.18 7.85 21.76
CA GLY A 146 -9.35 8.37 22.48
C GLY A 146 -10.31 9.30 21.69
N LYS A 147 -11.36 9.82 22.35
CA LYS A 147 -12.55 10.50 21.75
C LYS A 147 -12.28 11.60 20.70
N GLY A 148 -11.09 12.19 20.65
CA GLY A 148 -10.66 13.19 19.65
C GLY A 148 -9.96 12.62 18.40
N ALA A 149 -9.39 11.42 18.47
CA ALA A 149 -8.65 10.81 17.36
C ALA A 149 -9.55 10.33 16.22
N LYS A 150 -10.83 10.01 16.51
CA LYS A 150 -11.82 9.54 15.50
C LYS A 150 -12.05 10.50 14.32
N TYR A 151 -11.67 11.77 14.44
CA TYR A 151 -11.80 12.78 13.38
C TYR A 151 -10.60 12.81 12.42
N LEU A 152 -9.50 12.11 12.75
CA LEU A 152 -8.34 11.93 11.88
C LEU A 152 -8.47 10.69 10.98
N GLY A 153 -9.47 9.85 11.21
CA GLY A 153 -9.75 8.70 10.37
C GLY A 153 -10.36 9.12 9.04
N GLY A 154 -10.00 8.41 7.97
CA GLY A 154 -10.47 8.75 6.64
C GLY A 154 -10.14 7.69 5.62
N THR A 155 -10.86 7.73 4.50
CA THR A 155 -10.52 6.94 3.30
C THR A 155 -10.22 7.90 2.16
N ALA A 156 -9.04 7.77 1.57
CA ALA A 156 -8.67 8.45 0.34
C ALA A 156 -8.71 7.45 -0.82
N ARG A 157 -9.16 7.91 -1.99
CA ARG A 157 -9.04 7.16 -3.25
C ARG A 157 -8.58 8.11 -4.34
N ALA A 158 -7.58 7.69 -5.08
CA ALA A 158 -7.08 8.37 -6.27
C ALA A 158 -7.11 7.40 -7.45
N ASP A 159 -7.53 7.90 -8.59
CA ASP A 159 -7.54 7.19 -9.86
C ASP A 159 -6.85 8.11 -10.88
N LEU A 160 -5.77 7.62 -11.47
CA LEU A 160 -5.00 8.33 -12.47
C LEU A 160 -5.20 7.63 -13.80
N ASP A 161 -5.74 8.38 -14.78
CA ASP A 161 -5.74 7.98 -16.18
C ASP A 161 -4.42 8.42 -16.81
N LEU A 162 -3.71 7.46 -17.41
CA LEU A 162 -2.43 7.66 -18.08
C LEU A 162 -2.54 7.44 -19.60
N GLY A 163 -3.75 7.22 -20.12
CA GLY A 163 -4.04 6.86 -21.51
C GLY A 163 -4.11 8.00 -22.51
N GLY A 164 -3.33 9.08 -22.31
CA GLY A 164 -3.23 10.23 -23.24
C GLY A 164 -2.21 10.03 -24.35
#